data_AF-A0A7K8AA48-F1
#
_entry.id   AF-A0A7K8AA48-F1
#
_cell.length_a   1.000
_cell.length_b   1.000
_cell.length_c   1.000
_cell.angle_alpha   90.00
_cell.angle_beta   90.00
_cell.angle_gamma   90.00
#
_symmetry.space_group_name_H-M   'P 1'
#
loop_
_entity.id
_entity.type
_entity.pdbx_description
1 polymer ?
#
loop_
_entity_poly.entity_id
_entity_poly.type
_entity_poly.pdbx_seq_one_letter_code
_entity_poly.pdbx_strand_id
1 'polypeptide(L)'
;DISGALCISQAWPGMARTIYNDHKRFLETYLTPYPGFFFTGDGVYRTSEGYYQLTGRLDDIINISGHRLGTAEVEDIVNHHVAVAESAVIGYPHEIKGEGKMLSLLPRNISPGATALHGYTQETLAAELQELISKKIAKYAAPDYVQVTHRLPKTRSG
;
A
#
# COMPACT_ATOMS: atom_id res chain seq x y z
N ASP A 1 -5.39 17.72 -11.79
CA ASP A 1 -4.64 17.11 -10.68
C ASP A 1 -3.37 16.45 -11.20
N ILE A 2 -2.41 16.15 -10.32
CA ILE A 2 -1.12 15.53 -10.71
C ILE A 2 -0.74 14.42 -9.72
N SER A 3 -0.04 13.39 -10.19
CA SER A 3 0.53 12.33 -9.35
C SER A 3 2.01 12.08 -9.69
N GLY A 4 2.78 11.61 -8.71
CA GLY A 4 4.20 11.31 -8.92
C GLY A 4 4.95 11.05 -7.62
N ALA A 5 6.28 11.13 -7.70
CA ALA A 5 7.16 11.03 -6.54
C ALA A 5 7.12 12.28 -5.66
N LEU A 6 7.02 12.09 -4.35
CA LEU A 6 7.13 13.17 -3.39
C LEU A 6 8.60 13.52 -3.17
N CYS A 7 8.95 14.74 -3.55
CA CYS A 7 10.29 15.30 -3.46
C CYS A 7 10.27 16.66 -2.75
N ILE A 8 11.27 16.92 -1.92
CA ILE A 8 11.43 18.19 -1.20
C ILE A 8 12.60 18.96 -1.83
N SER A 9 12.36 20.19 -2.27
CA SER A 9 13.33 20.99 -3.04
C SER A 9 14.36 21.72 -2.19
N GLN A 10 14.16 21.81 -0.87
CA GLN A 10 15.05 22.53 0.04
C GLN A 10 15.31 21.74 1.31
N ALA A 11 16.51 21.86 1.85
CA ALA A 11 16.84 21.27 3.14
C ALA A 11 16.06 21.95 4.28
N TRP A 12 15.76 21.18 5.32
CA TRP A 12 15.12 21.67 6.54
C TRP A 12 15.98 21.35 7.77
N PRO A 13 15.78 22.04 8.91
CA PRO A 13 16.63 21.87 10.09
C PRO A 13 16.74 20.42 10.57
N GLY A 14 15.64 19.66 10.55
CA GLY A 14 15.58 18.26 10.97
C GLY A 14 15.97 17.22 9.91
N MET A 15 16.45 17.61 8.73
CA MET A 15 16.84 16.66 7.68
C MET A 15 18.04 15.82 8.13
N ALA A 16 17.99 14.51 7.92
CA ALA A 16 19.14 13.64 8.18
C ALA A 16 20.36 14.12 7.39
N ARG A 17 21.55 14.08 8.01
CA ARG A 17 22.79 14.63 7.40
C ARG A 17 23.58 13.57 6.64
N THR A 18 23.49 12.31 7.04
CA THR A 18 24.20 11.18 6.44
C THR A 18 23.66 9.87 6.99
N ILE A 19 24.05 8.75 6.37
CA ILE A 19 24.04 7.42 6.99
C ILE A 19 25.40 7.22 7.68
N TYR A 20 25.40 6.64 8.89
CA TYR A 20 26.61 6.41 9.68
C TYR A 20 27.61 5.54 8.91
N ASN A 21 28.85 6.01 8.76
CA ASN A 21 29.91 5.40 7.97
C ASN A 21 29.61 5.12 6.48
N ASP A 22 28.54 5.72 5.91
CA ASP A 22 28.15 5.47 4.52
C ASP A 22 27.46 6.70 3.89
N HIS A 23 28.21 7.79 3.72
CA HIS A 23 27.67 9.00 3.10
C HIS A 23 27.30 8.79 1.63
N LYS A 24 28.01 7.91 0.93
CA LYS A 24 27.73 7.58 -0.47
C LYS A 24 26.31 7.03 -0.61
N ARG A 25 25.92 6.07 0.23
CA ARG A 25 24.56 5.54 0.23
C ARG A 25 23.50 6.59 0.54
N PHE A 26 23.79 7.56 1.41
CA PHE A 26 22.86 8.67 1.67
C PHE A 26 22.58 9.48 0.40
N LEU A 27 23.62 9.85 -0.34
CA LEU A 27 23.48 10.58 -1.61
C LEU A 27 22.70 9.74 -2.64
N GLU A 28 23.11 8.48 -2.84
CA GLU A 28 22.52 7.58 -3.82
C GLU A 28 21.03 7.28 -3.53
N THR A 29 20.67 7.17 -2.25
CA THR A 29 19.29 6.86 -1.83
C THR A 29 18.38 8.08 -1.93
N TYR A 30 18.84 9.25 -1.47
CA TYR A 30 17.95 10.38 -1.23
C TYR A 30 18.13 11.57 -2.19
N LEU A 31 19.29 11.73 -2.85
CA LEU A 31 19.60 12.94 -3.63
C LEU A 31 19.91 12.66 -5.11
N THR A 32 20.35 11.45 -5.45
CA THR A 32 20.62 11.03 -6.83
C THR A 32 19.36 10.68 -7.65
N PRO A 33 18.29 10.06 -7.09
CA PRO A 33 17.13 9.67 -7.89
C PRO A 33 16.47 10.85 -8.62
N TYR A 34 16.44 12.01 -7.97
CA TYR A 34 15.94 13.26 -8.53
C TYR A 34 16.92 14.40 -8.23
N PRO A 35 17.91 14.66 -9.11
CA PRO A 35 18.94 15.66 -8.85
C PRO A 35 18.37 17.04 -8.51
N GLY A 36 18.86 17.62 -7.40
CA GLY A 36 18.36 18.89 -6.87
C GLY A 36 17.19 18.78 -5.90
N PHE A 37 16.72 17.57 -5.60
CA PHE A 37 15.63 17.32 -4.65
C PHE A 37 15.99 16.20 -3.67
N PHE A 38 15.41 16.26 -2.47
CA PHE A 38 15.38 15.15 -1.53
C PHE A 38 14.19 14.23 -1.85
N PHE A 39 14.47 13.00 -2.21
CA PHE A 39 13.49 11.96 -2.50
C PHE A 39 13.04 11.25 -1.22
N THR A 40 11.73 11.23 -0.97
CA THR A 40 11.16 10.59 0.23
C THR A 40 10.98 9.07 0.08
N GLY A 41 10.90 8.58 -1.15
CA GLY A 41 10.46 7.21 -1.44
C GLY A 41 8.95 7.05 -1.55
N ASP A 42 8.17 8.10 -1.28
CA ASP A 42 6.71 8.05 -1.28
C ASP A 42 6.10 8.57 -2.58
N GLY A 43 4.96 7.98 -2.95
CA GLY A 43 4.09 8.48 -3.99
C GLY A 43 3.11 9.50 -3.44
N VAL A 44 2.75 10.49 -4.25
CA VAL A 44 1.81 11.52 -3.85
C VAL A 44 0.89 11.93 -4.99
N TYR A 45 -0.36 12.21 -4.63
CA TYR A 45 -1.35 12.85 -5.46
C TYR A 45 -1.60 14.27 -4.95
N ARG A 46 -1.59 15.26 -5.85
CA ARG A 46 -1.89 16.64 -5.52
C ARG A 46 -3.16 17.09 -6.22
N THR A 47 -4.15 17.50 -5.42
CA THR A 47 -5.42 18.05 -5.91
C THR A 47 -5.22 19.43 -6.54
N SER A 48 -6.16 19.88 -7.34
CA SER A 48 -6.22 21.22 -7.93
C SER A 48 -6.20 22.34 -6.88
N GLU A 49 -6.71 22.06 -5.68
CA GLU A 49 -6.73 22.95 -4.51
C GLU A 49 -5.41 22.96 -3.73
N GLY A 50 -4.45 22.09 -4.07
CA GLY A 50 -3.13 22.05 -3.46
C GLY A 50 -2.99 21.10 -2.26
N TYR A 51 -3.99 20.27 -1.97
CA TYR A 51 -3.88 19.22 -0.95
C TYR A 51 -3.04 18.06 -1.46
N TYR A 52 -2.21 17.50 -0.59
CA TYR A 52 -1.35 16.35 -0.88
C TYR A 52 -1.90 15.10 -0.19
N GLN A 53 -2.07 14.03 -0.96
CA GLN A 53 -2.49 12.72 -0.50
C GLN A 53 -1.37 11.72 -0.76
N LEU A 54 -0.79 11.15 0.29
CA LEU A 54 0.23 10.11 0.15
C LEU A 54 -0.42 8.83 -0.36
N THR A 55 0.14 8.26 -1.42
CA THR A 55 -0.40 7.04 -2.06
C THR A 55 0.36 5.78 -1.64
N GLY A 56 1.19 5.87 -0.61
CA GLY A 56 2.08 4.81 -0.15
C GLY A 56 3.49 4.91 -0.74
N ARG A 57 4.29 3.87 -0.51
CA ARG A 57 5.66 3.83 -1.00
C ARG A 57 5.70 3.57 -2.50
N LEU A 58 6.66 4.17 -3.20
CA LEU A 58 6.87 3.90 -4.63
C LEU A 58 7.53 2.55 -4.89
N ASP A 59 8.23 1.98 -3.91
CA ASP A 59 8.76 0.61 -3.98
C ASP A 59 7.67 -0.45 -3.76
N ASP A 60 6.54 -0.09 -3.16
CA ASP A 60 5.34 -0.96 -2.99
C ASP A 60 4.34 -0.84 -4.15
N ILE A 61 4.75 -0.37 -5.33
CA ILE A 61 3.89 -0.35 -6.53
C ILE A 61 3.90 -1.72 -7.21
N ILE A 62 2.71 -2.29 -7.38
CA ILE A 62 2.52 -3.53 -8.15
C ILE A 62 2.17 -3.18 -9.60
N ASN A 63 2.83 -3.82 -10.56
CA ASN A 63 2.61 -3.66 -11.99
C ASN A 63 1.83 -4.86 -12.58
N ILE A 64 0.51 -4.70 -12.70
CA ILE A 64 -0.39 -5.73 -13.25
C ILE A 64 -0.75 -5.39 -14.69
N SER A 65 -0.22 -6.16 -15.63
CA SER A 65 -0.49 -5.99 -17.07
C SER A 65 -0.22 -4.56 -17.58
N GLY A 66 0.80 -3.90 -17.03
CA GLY A 66 1.17 -2.52 -17.39
C GLY A 66 0.47 -1.45 -16.55
N HIS A 67 -0.49 -1.82 -15.69
CA HIS A 67 -1.13 -0.90 -14.75
C HIS A 67 -0.35 -0.85 -13.44
N ARG A 68 0.07 0.37 -13.06
CA ARG A 68 0.69 0.63 -11.76
C ARG A 68 -0.38 0.84 -10.70
N LEU A 69 -0.35 0.02 -9.66
CA LEU A 69 -1.27 0.07 -8.53
C LEU A 69 -0.50 0.15 -7.23
N GLY A 70 -0.80 1.17 -6.41
CA GLY A 70 -0.26 1.26 -5.05
C GLY A 70 -1.00 0.30 -4.12
N THR A 71 -0.28 -0.43 -3.28
CA THR A 71 -0.87 -1.33 -2.27
C THR A 71 -1.78 -0.59 -1.29
N ALA A 72 -1.36 0.61 -0.86
CA ALA A 72 -2.07 1.43 0.12
C ALA A 72 -3.51 1.77 -0.31
N GLU A 73 -3.76 1.98 -1.61
CA GLU A 73 -5.11 2.28 -2.11
C GLU A 73 -6.06 1.08 -1.93
N VAL A 74 -5.56 -0.12 -2.20
CA VAL A 74 -6.33 -1.36 -2.03
C VAL A 74 -6.54 -1.64 -0.53
N GLU A 75 -5.51 -1.48 0.28
CA GLU A 75 -5.58 -1.66 1.74
C GLU A 75 -6.56 -0.70 2.38
N ASP A 76 -6.57 0.58 1.98
CA ASP A 76 -7.52 1.56 2.49
C ASP A 76 -8.97 1.14 2.22
N ILE A 77 -9.27 0.69 1.00
CA ILE A 77 -10.61 0.20 0.65
C ILE A 77 -11.02 -0.99 1.53
N VAL A 78 -10.12 -1.94 1.72
CA VAL A 78 -10.37 -3.17 2.48
C VAL A 78 -10.53 -2.87 3.97
N ASN A 79 -9.73 -1.96 4.53
CA ASN A 79 -9.77 -1.58 5.95
C ASN A 79 -11.05 -0.83 6.35
N HIS A 80 -11.77 -0.25 5.38
CA HIS A 80 -13.10 0.33 5.60
C HIS A 80 -14.21 -0.73 5.73
N HIS A 81 -13.94 -1.99 5.41
CA HIS A 81 -14.92 -3.07 5.53
C HIS A 81 -15.15 -3.46 7.00
N VAL A 82 -16.42 -3.65 7.39
CA VAL A 82 -16.79 -3.85 8.81
C VAL A 82 -16.14 -5.08 9.44
N ALA A 83 -15.94 -6.13 8.65
CA ALA A 83 -15.36 -7.40 9.09
C ALA A 83 -13.83 -7.42 9.10
N VAL A 84 -13.16 -6.35 8.63
CA VAL A 84 -11.70 -6.30 8.53
C VAL A 84 -11.15 -5.33 9.57
N ALA A 85 -10.17 -5.79 10.35
CA ALA A 85 -9.41 -4.92 11.24
C ALA A 85 -8.24 -4.29 10.51
N GLU A 86 -7.49 -5.11 9.78
CA GLU A 86 -6.28 -4.71 9.07
C GLU A 86 -6.07 -5.56 7.82
N SER A 87 -5.36 -5.00 6.83
CA SER A 87 -4.99 -5.71 5.62
C SER A 87 -3.59 -5.34 5.16
N ALA A 88 -2.95 -6.27 4.45
CA ALA A 88 -1.71 -6.05 3.73
C ALA A 88 -1.84 -6.63 2.32
N VAL A 89 -1.43 -5.87 1.31
CA VAL A 89 -1.43 -6.30 -0.10
C VAL A 89 0.00 -6.44 -0.57
N ILE A 90 0.30 -7.54 -1.25
CA ILE A 90 1.61 -7.76 -1.85
C ILE A 90 1.49 -8.20 -3.31
N GLY A 91 2.50 -7.82 -4.09
CA GLY A 91 2.71 -8.35 -5.43
C GLY A 91 3.32 -9.75 -5.37
N TYR A 92 2.97 -10.61 -6.32
CA TYR A 92 3.67 -11.88 -6.55
C TYR A 92 3.92 -12.11 -8.04
N PRO A 93 5.01 -12.81 -8.43
CA PRO A 93 5.26 -13.09 -9.84
C PRO A 93 4.13 -13.88 -10.49
N HIS A 94 3.61 -13.39 -11.61
CA HIS A 94 2.50 -14.02 -12.32
C HIS A 94 2.84 -14.17 -13.81
N GLU A 95 2.75 -15.40 -14.35
CA GLU A 95 3.19 -15.72 -15.72
C GLU A 95 2.55 -14.86 -16.82
N ILE A 96 1.25 -14.58 -16.71
CA ILE A 96 0.49 -13.79 -17.70
C ILE A 96 0.49 -12.29 -17.38
N LYS A 97 0.31 -11.92 -16.11
CA LYS A 97 0.08 -10.52 -15.70
C LYS A 97 1.38 -9.74 -15.44
N GLY A 98 2.52 -10.42 -15.42
CA GLY A 98 3.76 -9.89 -14.84
C GLY A 98 3.73 -10.04 -13.33
N GLU A 99 2.83 -9.30 -12.68
CA GLU A 99 2.56 -9.41 -11.25
C GLU A 99 1.07 -9.66 -10.97
N GLY A 100 0.81 -10.55 -10.02
CA GLY A 100 -0.49 -10.76 -9.39
C GLY A 100 -0.54 -10.10 -8.03
N LYS A 101 -1.71 -10.11 -7.39
CA LYS A 101 -1.96 -9.49 -6.08
C LYS A 101 -2.45 -10.53 -5.09
N MET A 102 -1.84 -10.55 -3.92
CA MET A 102 -2.34 -11.31 -2.77
C MET A 102 -2.74 -10.35 -1.66
N LEU A 103 -3.97 -10.49 -1.18
CA LEU A 103 -4.51 -9.76 -0.04
C LEU A 103 -4.45 -10.65 1.20
N SER A 104 -3.71 -10.23 2.22
CA SER A 104 -3.79 -10.83 3.56
C SER A 104 -4.62 -9.93 4.45
N LEU A 105 -5.61 -10.48 5.16
CA LEU A 105 -6.46 -9.72 6.06
C LEU A 105 -6.52 -10.31 7.46
N LEU A 106 -6.59 -9.41 8.44
CA LEU A 106 -6.87 -9.70 9.83
C LEU A 106 -8.35 -9.36 10.09
N PRO A 107 -9.18 -10.35 10.47
CA PRO A 107 -10.58 -10.10 10.79
C PRO A 107 -10.75 -9.23 12.02
N ARG A 108 -11.84 -8.45 12.04
CA ARG A 108 -12.25 -7.68 13.22
C ARG A 108 -12.98 -8.58 14.21
N ASN A 109 -12.37 -8.82 15.36
CA ASN A 109 -13.01 -9.58 16.44
C ASN A 109 -14.04 -8.68 17.17
N ILE A 110 -15.32 -9.03 17.11
CA ILE A 110 -16.36 -8.42 17.96
C ILE A 110 -16.72 -9.39 19.06
N SER A 111 -16.27 -9.11 20.28
CA SER A 111 -16.74 -9.75 21.52
C SER A 111 -16.49 -11.27 21.66
N PRO A 112 -16.47 -11.80 22.89
CA PRO A 112 -16.49 -13.24 23.12
C PRO A 112 -17.82 -13.81 22.62
N GLY A 113 -17.81 -14.54 21.50
CA GLY A 113 -18.98 -15.27 20.98
C GLY A 113 -19.45 -14.88 19.57
N ALA A 114 -18.94 -13.80 18.95
CA ALA A 114 -19.16 -13.61 17.52
C ALA A 114 -18.22 -14.53 16.72
N THR A 115 -18.71 -15.07 15.61
CA THR A 115 -17.84 -15.71 14.62
C THR A 115 -16.78 -14.69 14.19
N ALA A 116 -15.50 -15.10 14.17
CA ALA A 116 -14.34 -14.22 13.98
C ALA A 116 -14.38 -13.35 12.70
N LEU A 117 -15.34 -13.63 11.81
CA LEU A 117 -15.56 -12.97 10.54
C LEU A 117 -16.94 -12.29 10.47
N HIS A 118 -17.56 -11.81 11.56
CA HIS A 118 -18.86 -11.09 11.48
C HIS A 118 -20.01 -11.87 10.79
N GLY A 119 -20.04 -13.21 10.90
CA GLY A 119 -21.01 -14.04 10.20
C GLY A 119 -20.65 -14.39 8.76
N TYR A 120 -19.52 -13.90 8.24
CA TYR A 120 -18.97 -14.31 6.96
C TYR A 120 -18.23 -15.66 7.04
N THR A 121 -18.22 -16.38 5.93
CA THR A 121 -17.21 -17.41 5.63
C THR A 121 -16.02 -16.77 4.94
N GLN A 122 -14.89 -17.47 4.84
CA GLN A 122 -13.72 -16.96 4.13
C GLN A 122 -14.05 -16.69 2.65
N GLU A 123 -14.83 -17.55 2.02
CA GLU A 123 -15.19 -17.47 0.60
C GLU A 123 -16.13 -16.29 0.33
N THR A 124 -17.12 -16.10 1.20
CA THR A 124 -18.10 -15.00 1.06
C THR A 124 -17.45 -13.65 1.30
N LEU A 125 -16.57 -13.53 2.32
CA LEU A 125 -15.80 -12.31 2.54
C LEU A 125 -14.83 -12.03 1.38
N ALA A 126 -14.13 -13.05 0.89
CA ALA A 126 -13.20 -12.87 -0.24
C ALA A 126 -13.91 -12.37 -1.49
N ALA A 127 -15.07 -12.95 -1.84
CA ALA A 127 -15.86 -12.53 -2.99
C ALA A 127 -16.37 -11.08 -2.84
N GLU A 128 -16.89 -10.72 -1.65
CA GLU A 128 -17.36 -9.36 -1.38
C GLU A 128 -16.22 -8.33 -1.47
N LEU A 129 -15.05 -8.63 -0.91
CA LEU A 129 -13.89 -7.74 -0.99
C LEU A 129 -13.38 -7.59 -2.43
N GLN A 130 -13.34 -8.67 -3.22
CA GLN A 130 -12.99 -8.62 -4.64
C GLN A 130 -13.95 -7.73 -5.43
N GLU A 131 -15.25 -7.84 -5.17
CA GLU A 131 -16.27 -6.99 -5.80
C GLU A 131 -16.11 -5.53 -5.39
N LEU A 132 -15.93 -5.27 -4.08
CA LEU A 132 -15.73 -3.93 -3.52
C LEU A 132 -14.54 -3.21 -4.16
N ILE A 133 -13.39 -3.89 -4.23
CA ILE A 133 -12.17 -3.34 -4.84
C ILE A 133 -12.37 -3.10 -6.34
N SER A 134 -12.99 -4.06 -7.05
CA SER A 134 -13.28 -3.93 -8.48
C SER A 134 -14.16 -2.73 -8.79
N LYS A 135 -15.13 -2.45 -7.92
CA LYS A 135 -16.09 -1.35 -8.07
C LYS A 135 -15.47 0.01 -7.76
N LYS A 136 -14.59 0.08 -6.76
CA LYS A 136 -13.96 1.34 -6.34
C LYS A 136 -12.77 1.76 -7.20
N ILE A 137 -11.95 0.80 -7.64
CA ILE A 137 -10.75 1.07 -8.46
C ILE A 137 -11.02 0.63 -9.90
N ALA A 138 -10.92 -0.67 -10.15
CA ALA A 138 -11.13 -1.29 -11.46
C ALA A 138 -11.03 -2.82 -11.34
N LYS A 139 -11.51 -3.54 -12.36
CA LYS A 139 -11.42 -5.02 -12.41
C LYS A 139 -10.00 -5.57 -12.25
N TYR A 140 -8.97 -4.88 -12.77
CA TYR A 140 -7.59 -5.35 -12.64
C TYR A 140 -7.03 -5.22 -11.21
N ALA A 141 -7.65 -4.41 -10.35
CA ALA A 141 -7.22 -4.17 -8.98
C ALA A 141 -7.70 -5.25 -8.00
N ALA A 142 -8.68 -6.07 -8.39
CA ALA A 142 -9.14 -7.19 -7.58
C ALA A 142 -7.99 -8.17 -7.28
N PRO A 143 -7.84 -8.61 -6.02
CA PRO A 143 -6.79 -9.56 -5.64
C PRO A 143 -7.06 -10.94 -6.22
N ASP A 144 -5.99 -11.62 -6.64
CA ASP A 144 -6.04 -13.00 -7.15
C ASP A 144 -6.29 -13.99 -6.01
N TYR A 145 -5.70 -13.72 -4.84
CA TYR A 145 -5.85 -14.51 -3.63
C TYR A 145 -6.23 -13.63 -2.43
N VAL A 146 -7.14 -14.14 -1.60
CA VAL A 146 -7.51 -13.54 -0.32
C VAL A 146 -7.21 -14.55 0.79
N GLN A 147 -6.28 -14.18 1.67
CA GLN A 147 -5.84 -14.99 2.80
C GLN A 147 -6.30 -14.35 4.10
N VAL A 148 -7.08 -15.09 4.88
CA VAL A 148 -7.42 -14.72 6.25
C VAL A 148 -6.28 -15.17 7.17
N THR A 149 -5.75 -14.25 7.98
CA THR A 149 -4.69 -14.52 8.95
C THR A 149 -5.12 -14.16 10.38
N HIS A 150 -4.47 -14.79 11.36
CA HIS A 150 -4.62 -14.47 12.78
C HIS A 150 -3.79 -13.25 13.21
N ARG A 151 -2.75 -12.90 12.44
CA ARG A 151 -1.93 -11.69 12.66
C ARG A 151 -1.22 -11.29 11.37
N LEU A 152 -1.00 -9.98 11.21
CA LEU A 152 -0.04 -9.47 10.24
C LEU A 152 1.34 -9.32 10.93
N PRO A 153 2.45 -9.65 10.26
CA PRO A 153 3.78 -9.43 10.81
C PRO A 153 4.04 -7.93 10.92
N LYS A 154 4.29 -7.45 12.14
CA LYS A 154 4.52 -6.04 12.44
C LYS A 154 5.88 -5.81 13.06
N THR A 155 6.45 -4.66 12.78
CA THR A 155 7.66 -4.22 13.48
C THR A 155 7.29 -3.51 14.79
N ARG A 156 8.28 -3.17 15.62
CA ARG A 156 8.01 -2.37 16.83
C ARG A 156 7.52 -0.95 16.51
N SER A 157 7.76 -0.47 15.30
CA SER A 157 7.41 0.88 14.86
C SER A 157 5.99 1.00 14.31
N GLY A 158 5.22 -0.10 14.35
CA GLY A 158 4.03 -0.28 13.50
C GLY A 158 4.38 -1.24 12.39
#